data_AF-A0A3M1N4N1-F1
#
_entry.id   AF-A0A3M1N4N1-F1
#
_cell.length_a   1.000
_cell.length_b   1.000
_cell.length_c   1.000
_cell.angle_alpha   90.00
_cell.angle_beta   90.00
_cell.angle_gamma   90.00
#
_symmetry.space_group_name_H-M   'P 1'
#
loop_
_entity.id
_entity.type
_entity.pdbx_description
1 polymer ?
#
loop_
_entity_poly.entity_id
_entity_poly.type
_entity_poly.pdbx_seq_one_letter_code
_entity_poly.pdbx_strand_id
1 'polypeptide(L)' 'MNLGPTELLIILVIIVVLFGAGRIGRLGRELGTAVREFRRGVSEGEKPAEEQKRDLPDPKA' A
#
# COMPACT_ATOMS: atom_id res chain seq x y z
N MET A 1 -8.89 31.16 -10.49
CA MET A 1 -7.48 30.75 -10.40
C MET A 1 -7.48 29.24 -10.25
N ASN A 2 -7.26 28.52 -11.36
CA ASN A 2 -7.29 27.05 -11.35
C ASN A 2 -5.85 26.57 -11.28
N LEU A 3 -5.52 25.78 -10.26
CA LEU A 3 -4.27 25.04 -10.24
C LEU A 3 -4.36 23.97 -11.32
N GLY A 4 -3.67 24.20 -12.43
CA GLY A 4 -3.62 23.25 -13.52
C GLY A 4 -2.70 22.08 -13.20
N PRO A 5 -2.74 21.02 -14.02
CA PRO A 5 -1.80 19.89 -13.91
C PRO A 5 -0.33 20.36 -13.95
N THR A 6 -0.04 21.43 -14.69
CA THR A 6 1.29 22.02 -14.82
C THR A 6 1.75 22.68 -13.52
N GLU A 7 0.92 23.51 -12.88
CA GLU A 7 1.26 24.11 -11.58
C GLU A 7 1.45 23.03 -10.51
N LEU A 8 0.60 22.00 -10.50
CA LEU A 8 0.72 20.88 -9.56
C LEU A 8 2.05 20.12 -9.75
N LEU A 9 2.49 19.93 -11.00
CA LEU A 9 3.78 19.30 -11.30
C LEU A 9 4.95 20.14 -10.78
N ILE A 10 4.91 21.46 -10.97
CA ILE A 10 5.96 22.37 -10.47
C ILE A 10 6.04 22.30 -8.94
N ILE A 11 4.89 22.36 -8.26
CA ILE A 11 4.83 22.24 -6.80
C ILE A 11 5.38 20.89 -6.34
N LEU A 12 5.02 19.80 -7.02
CA LEU A 12 5.52 18.46 -6.72
C LEU A 12 7.05 18.39 -6.84
N VAL A 13 7.62 18.97 -7.91
CA VAL A 13 9.06 19.03 -8.10
C VAL A 13 9.74 19.80 -6.96
N ILE A 14 9.19 20.95 -6.55
CA ILE A 14 9.72 21.74 -5.43
C ILE A 14 9.72 20.91 -4.13
N ILE A 15 8.62 20.21 -3.83
CA ILE A 15 8.53 19.34 -2.64
C ILE A 15 9.59 18.24 -2.71
N VAL A 16 9.77 17.59 -3.87
CA VAL A 16 10.77 16.54 -4.04
C VAL A 16 12.20 17.07 -3.85
N VAL A 17 12.49 18.30 -4.30
CA VAL A 17 13.80 18.93 -4.10
C VAL A 17 14.03 19.28 -2.62
N LEU A 18 13.03 19.84 -1.92
CA LEU A 18 13.15 20.23 -0.52
C LEU A 18 13.32 19.03 0.42
N PHE A 19 12.55 17.97 0.21
CA PHE A 19 12.57 16.79 1.08
C PHE A 19 13.57 15.72 0.61
N GLY A 20 13.91 15.74 -0.68
CA GLY A 20 14.72 14.72 -1.35
C GLY A 20 13.91 13.46 -1.71
N ALA A 21 14.22 12.87 -2.87
CA ALA A 21 13.58 11.63 -3.35
C ALA A 21 13.73 10.46 -2.36
N GLY A 22 14.87 10.37 -1.66
CA GLY A 22 15.13 9.31 -0.67
C GLY A 22 14.19 9.35 0.54
N ARG A 23 13.87 10.53 1.05
CA ARG A 23 12.96 10.70 2.21
C ARG A 23 11.52 10.38 1.82
N ILE A 24 11.07 10.87 0.67
CA ILE A 24 9.74 10.56 0.13
C ILE A 24 9.59 9.06 -0.15
N GLY A 25 10.60 8.42 -0.78
CA GLY A 25 10.57 6.99 -1.06
C GLY A 25 10.62 6.11 0.20
N ARG A 26 11.26 6.57 1.28
CA ARG A 26 11.22 5.88 2.58
C ARG A 26 9.83 5.96 3.21
N LEU A 27 9.26 7.17 3.30
CA LEU A 27 7.92 7.39 3.83
C LEU A 27 6.86 6.63 3.01
N GLY A 28 6.96 6.66 1.68
CA GLY A 28 6.04 5.92 0.80
C GLY A 28 6.10 4.40 1.01
N ARG A 29 7.30 3.84 1.27
CA ARG A 29 7.45 2.42 1.60
C ARG A 29 6.80 2.07 2.94
N GLU A 30 7.04 2.88 3.97
CA GLU A 30 6.46 2.68 5.31
C GLU A 30 4.92 2.78 5.27
N LEU A 31 4.39 3.81 4.59
CA LEU A 31 2.95 3.99 4.38
C LEU A 31 2.35 2.87 3.50
N GLY A 32 3.05 2.46 2.45
CA GLY A 32 2.60 1.40 1.55
C GLY A 32 2.46 0.06 2.26
N THR A 33 3.41 -0.30 3.11
CA THR A 33 3.30 -1.49 3.96
C THR A 33 2.12 -1.38 4.93
N ALA A 34 1.96 -0.24 5.60
CA ALA A 34 0.83 -0.03 6.51
C ALA A 34 -0.53 -0.16 5.80
N VAL A 35 -0.68 0.44 4.62
CA VAL A 35 -1.90 0.35 3.80
C VAL A 35 -2.13 -1.09 3.31
N ARG A 36 -1.07 -1.81 2.94
CA ARG A 36 -1.17 -3.21 2.50
C ARG A 36 -1.68 -4.11 3.62
N GLU A 37 -1.09 -4.00 4.81
CA GLU A 37 -1.51 -4.79 5.97
C GLU A 37 -2.93 -4.38 6.43
N PHE A 38 -3.26 -3.09 6.38
CA PHE A 38 -4.62 -2.62 6.66
C PHE A 38 -5.64 -3.23 5.70
N ARG A 39 -5.38 -3.19 4.39
CA ARG A 39 -6.26 -3.82 3.38
C ARG A 39 -6.39 -5.32 3.61
N ARG A 40 -5.29 -6.00 3.95
CA ARG A 40 -5.29 -7.43 4.24
C ARG A 40 -6.14 -7.77 5.46
N GLY A 41 -5.99 -7.04 6.57
CA GLY A 41 -6.79 -7.24 7.77
C GLY A 41 -8.28 -7.00 7.56
N VAL A 42 -8.64 -5.98 6.77
CA VAL A 42 -10.04 -5.74 6.37
C VAL A 42 -10.58 -6.89 5.53
N SER A 43 -9.86 -7.33 4.50
CA SER A 43 -10.30 -8.45 3.65
C SER A 43 -10.31 -9.81 4.36
N GLU A 44 -9.39 -10.07 5.30
CA GLU A 44 -9.39 -11.29 6.10
C GLU A 44 -10.53 -11.30 7.13
N GLY A 45 -10.94 -10.14 7.64
CA GLY A 45 -12.11 -9.99 8.52
C GLY A 45 -13.46 -10.18 7.82
N GLU A 46 -13.53 -9.91 6.50
CA GLU A 46 -14.73 -10.14 5.67
C GLU A 46 -14.83 -11.57 5.11
N LYS A 47 -13.76 -12.36 5.12
CA LYS A 47 -13.80 -13.75 4.66
C LYS A 47 -14.37 -14.67 5.77
N PRO A 48 -15.47 -15.41 5.52
CA PRO A 48 -15.88 -16.50 6.40
C PRO A 48 -14.72 -17.50 6.54
N ALA A 49 -14.56 -18.09 7.71
CA ALA A 49 -13.44 -18.93 8.12
C ALA A 49 -13.30 -20.29 7.38
N GLU A 50 -13.63 -20.40 6.09
CA GLU A 50 -13.64 -21.68 5.35
C GLU A 50 -12.40 -21.96 4.47
N GLU A 51 -11.49 -21.01 4.23
CA GLU A 51 -10.38 -21.24 3.29
C GLU A 51 -9.06 -21.75 3.92
N GLN A 52 -9.00 -21.99 5.24
CA GLN A 52 -7.74 -22.41 5.90
C GLN A 52 -7.56 -23.94 6.04
N LYS A 53 -8.42 -24.75 5.39
CA LYS A 53 -8.43 -26.23 5.54
C LYS A 53 -8.25 -26.99 4.21
N ARG A 54 -7.43 -26.48 3.27
CA ARG A 54 -7.09 -27.19 2.00
C ARG A 54 -5.61 -27.58 1.84
N ASP A 55 -4.82 -27.52 2.91
CA ASP A 55 -3.43 -28.03 2.94
C ASP A 55 -3.24 -29.11 4.03
N LEU A 56 -4.22 -30.01 4.22
CA LEU A 56 -3.96 -31.27 4.91
C LEU A 56 -3.64 -32.34 3.84
N PRO A 57 -2.43 -32.90 3.79
CA PRO A 57 -2.11 -33.99 2.87
C PRO A 57 -3.06 -35.16 3.10
N ASP A 58 -3.66 -35.67 2.02
CA ASP A 58 -4.51 -36.87 2.02
C ASP A 58 -3.86 -37.98 2.86
N PRO A 59 -4.49 -38.46 3.95
CA PRO A 59 -4.08 -39.69 4.58
C PRO A 59 -4.46 -40.82 3.62
N LYS A 60 -3.49 -41.25 2.81
CA LYS A 60 -3.63 -42.42 1.93
C LYS A 60 -4.07 -43.63 2.77
N ALA A 61 -5.22 -44.19 2.38
CA ALA A 61 -5.78 -45.46 2.84
C ALA A 61 -4.98 -46.66 2.32
#